data_AF-A0A967GKH2-F1
#
_entry.id   AF-A0A967GKH2-F1
#
_cell.length_a   1.000
_cell.length_b   1.000
_cell.length_c   1.000
_cell.angle_alpha   90.00
_cell.angle_beta   90.00
_cell.angle_gamma   90.00
#
_symmetry.space_group_name_H-M   'P 1'
#
loop_
_entity.id
_entity.type
_entity.pdbx_description
1 polymer ?
#
loop_
_entity_poly.entity_id
_entity_poly.type
_entity_poly.pdbx_seq_one_letter_code
_entity_poly.pdbx_strand_id
1 'polypeptide(L)' 'RGRLYLVPVEQIDWVEADGDHVKLHIGPHSYRIRETLGGMERKLDPTRFVRIHRSTIVQLSQIRELQPFFHGDY' A
#
# COMPACT_ATOMS: atom_id res chain seq x y z
N ARG A 1 5.44 23.78 11.27
CA ARG A 1 4.50 24.07 10.16
C ARG A 1 4.18 22.75 9.48
N GLY A 2 2.94 22.27 9.54
CA GLY A 2 2.54 21.04 8.83
C GLY A 2 2.45 21.29 7.33
N ARG A 3 2.97 20.37 6.52
CA ARG A 3 2.75 20.36 5.06
C ARG A 3 1.65 19.37 4.77
N LEU A 4 0.62 19.81 4.06
CA LEU A 4 -0.43 18.94 3.53
C LEU A 4 0.01 18.48 2.14
N TYR A 5 0.01 17.17 1.93
CA TYR A 5 0.26 16.56 0.62
C TYR A 5 -1.03 15.92 0.15
N LEU A 6 -1.56 16.41 -0.96
CA LEU A 6 -2.68 15.77 -1.66
C LEU A 6 -2.07 14.75 -2.61
N VAL A 7 -2.34 13.47 -2.35
CA VAL A 7 -1.89 12.36 -3.17
C VAL A 7 -3.10 11.80 -3.91
N PRO A 8 -3.10 11.81 -5.26
CA PRO A 8 -4.09 11.08 -6.03
C PRO A 8 -3.94 9.57 -5.76
N VAL A 9 -5.05 8.89 -5.50
CA VAL A 9 -5.06 7.46 -5.13
C VAL A 9 -4.42 6.60 -6.23
N GLU A 10 -4.54 7.04 -7.47
CA GLU A 10 -4.05 6.41 -8.69
C GLU A 10 -2.53 6.35 -8.74
N GLN A 11 -1.85 7.27 -8.06
CA GLN A 11 -0.39 7.31 -7.98
C GLN A 11 0.17 6.39 -6.88
N ILE A 12 -0.68 5.81 -6.03
CA ILE A 12 -0.23 4.90 -4.96
C ILE A 12 0.11 3.55 -5.57
N ASP A 13 1.38 3.17 -5.56
CA ASP A 13 1.80 1.85 -6.02
C ASP A 13 1.38 0.76 -5.03
N TRP A 14 1.68 0.98 -3.76
CA TRP A 14 1.33 0.07 -2.67
C TRP A 14 1.37 0.77 -1.31
N VAL A 15 0.77 0.12 -0.31
CA VAL A 15 0.67 0.57 1.08
C VAL A 15 1.30 -0.46 2.00
N GLU A 16 2.16 0.02 2.88
CA GLU A 16 2.91 -0.77 3.86
C GLU A 16 2.45 -0.42 5.29
N ALA A 17 2.32 -1.40 6.18
CA ALA A 17 2.23 -1.11 7.61
C ALA A 17 3.58 -0.65 8.16
N ASP A 18 3.57 0.43 8.94
CA ASP A 18 4.74 1.02 9.59
C ASP A 18 4.37 1.40 11.03
N GLY A 19 4.28 0.38 11.90
CA GLY A 19 3.83 0.53 13.28
C GLY A 19 2.34 0.93 13.37
N ASP A 20 2.06 2.07 13.99
CA ASP A 20 0.74 2.70 14.11
C ASP A 20 0.40 3.62 12.91
N HIS A 21 1.27 3.63 11.89
CA HIS A 21 1.11 4.37 10.65
C HIS A 21 1.06 3.41 9.46
N VAL A 22 0.76 3.97 8.30
CA VAL A 22 1.06 3.32 7.02
C VAL A 22 2.00 4.21 6.22
N LYS A 23 2.77 3.58 5.34
CA LYS A 23 3.59 4.24 4.34
C LYS A 23 2.96 4.03 2.96
N LEU A 24 2.66 5.13 2.28
CA LEU A 24 2.22 5.14 0.89
C LEU A 24 3.46 5.21 0.01
N HIS A 25 3.61 4.26 -0.91
CA HIS A 25 4.68 4.25 -1.89
C HIS A 25 4.16 4.80 -3.23
N ILE A 26 4.86 5.79 -3.78
CA ILE A 26 4.45 6.58 -4.94
C ILE A 26 5.69 6.83 -5.81
N GLY A 27 5.93 5.93 -6.76
CA GLY A 27 7.15 5.89 -7.55
C GLY A 27 8.39 5.91 -6.64
N PRO A 28 9.30 6.89 -6.78
CA PRO A 28 10.50 6.99 -5.95
C PRO A 28 10.26 7.61 -4.56
N HIS A 29 9.02 8.04 -4.26
CA HIS A 29 8.69 8.73 -3.03
C HIS A 29 7.88 7.85 -2.08
N SER A 30 7.95 8.17 -0.79
CA SER A 30 7.06 7.58 0.20
C SER A 30 6.57 8.62 1.20
N TYR A 31 5.33 8.43 1.65
CA TYR A 31 4.68 9.33 2.60
C TYR A 31 4.11 8.51 3.75
N ARG A 32 4.46 8.87 4.98
CA ARG A 32 3.92 8.25 6.19
C ARG A 32 2.67 9.00 6.65
N ILE A 33 1.58 8.28 6.86
CA ILE A 33 0.32 8.84 7.35
C ILE A 33 -0.18 8.04 8.56
N ARG A 34 -0.80 8.72 9.52
CA ARG A 34 -1.37 8.09 10.71
C ARG A 34 -2.71 7.45 10.37
N GLU A 35 -2.63 6.20 9.93
CA GLU A 35 -3.75 5.36 9.54
C GLU A 35 -3.35 3.89 9.70
N THR A 36 -4.32 2.98 9.72
CA THR A 36 -4.08 1.53 9.75
C THR A 36 -4.26 0.92 8.36
N LEU A 37 -3.65 -0.24 8.10
CA LEU A 37 -3.91 -0.98 6.86
C LEU A 37 -5.39 -1.32 6.66
N GLY A 38 -6.09 -1.76 7.71
CA GLY A 38 -7.53 -2.03 7.62
C GLY A 38 -8.35 -0.76 7.36
N GLY A 39 -7.89 0.40 7.83
CA GLY A 39 -8.46 1.70 7.49
C GLY A 39 -8.25 2.05 6.02
N MET A 40 -7.04 1.83 5.50
CA MET A 40 -6.73 2.01 4.08
C MET A 40 -7.53 1.06 3.19
N GLU A 41 -7.65 -0.21 3.56
CA GLU A 41 -8.41 -1.24 2.85
C GLU A 41 -9.90 -0.84 2.68
N ARG A 42 -10.49 -0.16 3.66
CA ARG A 42 -11.87 0.38 3.55
C ARG A 42 -11.99 1.63 2.67
N LYS A 43 -10.90 2.39 2.51
CA LYS A 43 -10.88 3.66 1.75
C LYS A 43 -10.52 3.45 0.28
N LEU A 44 -9.76 2.41 -0.03
CA LEU A 44 -9.30 2.09 -1.36
C LEU A 44 -10.33 1.26 -2.12
N ASP A 45 -10.42 1.47 -3.43
CA ASP A 45 -11.29 0.67 -4.29
C ASP A 45 -10.78 -0.79 -4.31
N PRO A 46 -11.58 -1.77 -3.84
CA PRO A 46 -11.15 -3.17 -3.76
C PRO A 46 -10.96 -3.83 -5.13
N THR A 47 -11.48 -3.24 -6.21
CA THR A 47 -11.23 -3.71 -7.57
C THR A 47 -9.87 -3.26 -8.11
N ARG A 48 -9.26 -2.27 -7.47
CA ARG A 48 -7.96 -1.69 -7.85
C ARG A 48 -6.87 -2.02 -6.86
N PHE A 49 -7.20 -2.16 -5.58
CA PHE A 49 -6.26 -2.43 -4.50
C PHE A 49 -6.59 -3.74 -3.80
N VAL A 50 -5.59 -4.60 -3.66
CA VAL A 50 -5.75 -5.91 -3.03
C VAL A 50 -4.76 -6.06 -1.90
N ARG A 51 -5.25 -6.51 -0.74
CA ARG A 51 -4.40 -6.88 0.39
C ARG A 51 -3.81 -8.26 0.18
N ILE A 52 -2.49 -8.32 0.01
CA ILE A 52 -1.76 -9.58 -0.26
C ILE A 52 -1.02 -10.12 0.98
N HIS A 53 -0.88 -9.29 2.01
CA HIS A 53 -0.27 -9.67 3.27
C HIS A 53 -0.83 -8.83 4.42
N ARG A 54 -0.67 -9.29 5.67
CA ARG A 54 -1.12 -8.53 6.86
C ARG A 54 -0.50 -7.12 6.92
N SER A 55 0.66 -6.91 6.29
CA SER A 55 1.38 -5.63 6.22
C SER A 55 1.36 -4.94 4.85
N THR A 56 0.63 -5.45 3.85
CA THR A 56 0.78 -4.98 2.46
C THR A 56 -0.53 -4.98 1.67
N ILE A 57 -0.86 -3.83 1.07
CA ILE A 57 -1.91 -3.66 0.03
C ILE A 57 -1.25 -3.14 -1.24
N VAL A 58 -1.58 -3.69 -2.41
CA VAL A 58 -0.97 -3.33 -3.70
C VAL A 58 -2.02 -2.81 -4.68
N GLN A 59 -1.66 -1.85 -5.54
CA GLN A 59 -2.49 -1.47 -6.70
C GLN A 59 -2.27 -2.47 -7.84
N LEU A 60 -3.34 -3.10 -8.33
CA LEU A 60 -3.29 -4.15 -9.35
C LEU A 60 -2.66 -3.66 -10.66
N SER A 61 -2.95 -2.42 -11.09
CA SER A 61 -2.39 -1.86 -12.33
C SER A 61 -0.88 -1.65 -12.29
N GLN A 62 -0.27 -1.66 -11.10
CA GLN A 62 1.17 -1.47 -10.90
C GLN A 62 1.93 -2.80 -10.79
N ILE A 63 1.23 -3.94 -10.83
CA ILE A 63 1.85 -5.26 -10.83
C ILE A 63 2.40 -5.57 -12.23
N ARG A 64 3.72 -5.75 -12.33
CA ARG A 64 4.38 -6.16 -13.59
C ARG A 64 4.55 -7.66 -13.71
N GLU A 65 4.82 -8.32 -12.60
CA GLU A 65 5.10 -9.76 -12.54
C GLU A 65 4.69 -10.29 -11.17
N LEU A 66 4.17 -11.52 -11.13
CA LEU A 66 3.96 -12.27 -9.91
C LEU A 66 4.97 -13.42 -9.91
N GLN A 67 5.90 -13.40 -8.95
CA GLN A 67 6.85 -14.49 -8.78
C GLN A 67 6.36 -15.39 -7.64
N PRO A 68 6.10 -16.68 -7.92
CA PRO A 68 5.83 -17.64 -6.87
C PRO A 68 7.03 -17.71 -5.93
N PHE A 69 6.84 -17.29 -4.68
CA PHE A 69 7.84 -17.51 -3.65
C PHE A 69 7.70 -18.97 -3.19
N PHE A 70 8.44 -19.87 -3.84
CA PHE A 70 8.64 -21.22 -3.33
C PHE A 70 9.63 -21.13 -2.16
N HIS A 71 9.12 -20.77 -0.98
CA HIS A 71 9.81 -21.06 0.28
C HIS A 71 8.95 -22.07 1.02
N GLY A 72 9.49 -23.28 1.14
CA GLY A 72 8.86 -24.38 1.87
C GLY A 72 8.95 -24.16 3.38
N ASP A 73 8.24 -23.16 3.89
CA ASP A 73 8.00 -23.02 5.32
C ASP A 73 6.53 -23.35 5.60
N TYR A 74 6.36 -24.53 6.21
CA TYR A 74 5.16 -25.02 6.89
C TYR A 74 5.00 -24.33 8.25
#